data_AF-A0A848Q627-F1
#
_entry.id   AF-A0A848Q627-F1
#
_cell.length_a   1.000
_cell.length_b   1.000
_cell.length_c   1.000
_cell.angle_alpha   90.00
_cell.angle_beta   90.00
_cell.angle_gamma   90.00
#
_symmetry.space_group_name_H-M   'P 1'
#
loop_
_entity.id
_entity.type
_entity.pdbx_description
1 polymer ?
#
loop_
_entity_poly.entity_id
_entity_poly.type
_entity_poly.pdbx_seq_one_letter_code
_entity_poly.pdbx_strand_id
1 'polypeptide(L)'
;MVAFGIVGMIFDALGVYDSDLMSGCHWIVRIIVFVGLSAVCIGIAKFIAWLCSFQWWVYLIALIVIVGVVVLIHFLKHRHSKKKYNTKAKPSDEAKVEVDAVETKTDRDHCPRCGGLLVKRHGPYGDFYGCENYPVSNCRYTRRIK
;
A
#
# COMPACT_ATOMS: atom_id res chain seq x y z
N MET A 1 39.60 -29.90 17.06
CA MET A 1 39.71 -31.32 16.66
C MET A 1 39.17 -31.57 15.24
N VAL A 2 38.04 -30.98 14.83
CA VAL A 2 37.47 -31.15 13.47
C VAL A 2 38.38 -30.65 12.33
N ALA A 3 39.13 -29.55 12.52
CA ALA A 3 40.02 -29.00 11.50
C ALA A 3 41.24 -29.88 11.17
N PHE A 4 41.64 -30.79 12.07
CA PHE A 4 42.76 -31.71 11.81
C PHE A 4 42.38 -32.82 10.82
N GLY A 5 41.11 -33.27 10.86
CA GLY A 5 40.64 -34.34 9.97
C GLY A 5 40.51 -33.88 8.52
N ILE A 6 40.08 -32.63 8.30
CA ILE A 6 39.87 -32.10 6.93
C ILE A 6 41.20 -31.90 6.20
N VAL A 7 42.22 -31.37 6.89
CA VAL A 7 43.56 -31.20 6.28
C VAL A 7 44.18 -32.56 5.95
N GLY A 8 44.00 -33.57 6.81
CA GLY A 8 44.42 -34.94 6.52
C GLY A 8 43.73 -35.53 5.29
N MET A 9 42.41 -35.40 5.19
CA MET A 9 41.64 -35.94 4.06
C MET A 9 41.98 -35.27 2.71
N ILE A 10 42.29 -33.96 2.71
CA ILE A 10 42.66 -33.24 1.49
C ILE A 10 44.03 -33.67 0.97
N PHE A 11 45.00 -33.89 1.86
CA PHE A 11 46.34 -34.33 1.48
C PHE A 11 46.35 -35.79 0.99
N ASP A 12 45.54 -36.67 1.60
CA ASP A 12 45.38 -38.06 1.18
C ASP A 12 44.81 -38.16 -0.26
N ALA A 13 43.84 -37.31 -0.59
CA ALA A 13 43.19 -37.30 -1.91
C ALA A 13 44.09 -36.84 -3.07
N LEU A 14 45.19 -36.13 -2.79
CA LEU A 14 46.10 -35.60 -3.81
C LEU A 14 47.31 -36.51 -4.08
N GLY A 15 47.51 -37.57 -3.29
CA GLY A 15 48.57 -38.57 -3.51
C GLY A 15 50.02 -38.05 -3.42
N VAL A 16 50.22 -36.80 -2.99
CA VAL A 16 51.54 -36.18 -2.76
C VAL A 16 51.84 -36.25 -1.27
N TYR A 17 52.22 -37.43 -0.78
CA TYR A 17 52.63 -37.66 0.60
C TYR A 17 54.15 -37.67 0.70
N ASP A 18 54.73 -36.60 1.24
CA ASP A 18 56.17 -36.48 1.49
C ASP A 18 56.41 -36.29 2.99
N SER A 19 57.03 -37.30 3.61
CA SER A 19 57.12 -37.44 5.08
C SER A 19 58.02 -36.38 5.73
N ASP A 20 58.98 -35.82 4.97
CA ASP A 20 59.98 -34.87 5.47
C ASP A 20 59.47 -33.41 5.47
N LEU A 21 58.42 -33.13 4.70
CA LEU A 21 57.72 -31.84 4.68
C LEU A 21 56.72 -31.69 5.85
N MET A 22 56.67 -32.65 6.77
CA MET A 22 55.60 -32.75 7.77
C MET A 22 55.87 -31.95 9.07
N SER A 23 57.13 -31.66 9.41
CA SER A 23 57.47 -31.04 10.71
C SER A 23 57.39 -29.51 10.72
N GLY A 24 57.90 -28.84 9.67
CA GLY A 24 57.90 -27.37 9.56
C GLY A 24 56.64 -26.78 8.92
N CYS A 25 56.13 -27.42 7.86
CA CYS A 25 54.99 -26.90 7.11
C CYS A 25 53.67 -27.06 7.89
N HIS A 26 53.56 -28.04 8.77
CA HIS A 26 52.37 -28.22 9.61
C HIS A 26 52.15 -27.02 10.53
N TRP A 27 53.19 -26.43 11.13
CA TRP A 27 53.04 -25.25 11.99
C TRP A 27 52.58 -24.02 11.19
N ILE A 28 53.19 -23.80 10.01
CA ILE A 28 52.85 -22.69 9.11
C ILE A 28 51.42 -22.83 8.58
N VAL A 29 51.02 -24.01 8.11
CA VAL A 29 49.67 -24.29 7.60
C VAL A 29 48.63 -24.08 8.70
N ARG A 30 48.90 -24.47 9.95
CA ARG A 30 48.00 -24.21 11.08
C ARG A 30 47.83 -22.73 11.36
N ILE A 31 48.90 -21.95 11.30
CA ILE A 31 48.85 -20.50 11.46
C ILE A 31 48.03 -19.87 10.34
N ILE A 32 48.27 -20.24 9.09
CA ILE A 32 47.54 -19.72 7.93
C ILE A 32 46.05 -20.04 8.02
N VAL A 33 45.69 -21.28 8.36
CA VAL A 33 44.29 -21.70 8.54
C VAL A 33 43.64 -20.97 9.72
N PHE A 34 44.35 -20.77 10.83
CA PHE A 34 43.84 -20.08 12.00
C PHE A 34 43.63 -18.57 11.74
N VAL A 35 44.59 -17.93 11.07
CA VAL A 35 44.50 -16.52 10.66
C VAL A 35 43.41 -16.33 9.60
N GLY A 36 43.30 -17.23 8.63
CA GLY A 36 42.24 -17.21 7.63
C GLY A 36 40.84 -17.39 8.24
N LEU A 37 40.66 -18.38 9.11
CA LEU A 37 39.37 -18.63 9.76
C LEU A 37 38.96 -17.46 10.66
N SER A 38 39.91 -16.90 11.43
CA SER A 38 39.63 -15.72 12.27
C SER A 38 39.28 -14.49 11.44
N ALA A 39 39.98 -14.22 10.33
CA ALA A 39 39.65 -13.13 9.42
C ALA A 39 38.24 -13.29 8.81
N VAL A 40 37.87 -14.51 8.41
CA VAL A 40 36.52 -14.83 7.91
C VAL A 40 35.46 -14.60 8.99
N CYS A 41 35.70 -15.08 10.20
CA CYS A 41 34.77 -14.87 11.33
C CYS A 41 34.60 -13.37 11.68
N ILE A 42 35.68 -12.58 11.65
CA ILE A 42 35.62 -11.13 11.88
C ILE A 42 34.84 -10.44 10.76
N GLY A 43 35.05 -10.84 9.50
CA GLY A 43 34.30 -10.33 8.35
C GLY A 43 32.80 -10.63 8.46
N ILE A 44 32.44 -11.86 8.84
CA ILE A 44 31.05 -12.28 9.07
C ILE A 44 30.44 -11.48 10.23
N ALA A 45 31.14 -11.33 11.35
CA ALA A 45 30.65 -10.57 12.50
C ALA A 45 30.41 -9.10 12.15
N LYS A 46 31.31 -8.46 11.38
CA LYS A 46 31.11 -7.09 10.90
C LYS A 46 29.97 -6.99 9.88
N PHE A 47 29.79 -8.00 9.03
CA PHE A 47 28.68 -8.07 8.07
C PHE A 47 27.34 -8.26 8.78
N ILE A 48 27.26 -9.13 9.79
CA ILE A 48 26.07 -9.32 10.63
C ILE A 48 25.77 -8.04 11.42
N ALA A 49 26.79 -7.39 12.00
CA ALA A 49 26.61 -6.11 12.68
C ALA A 49 26.13 -5.01 11.71
N TRP A 50 26.62 -5.01 10.47
CA TRP A 50 26.16 -4.11 9.40
C TRP A 50 24.72 -4.42 8.96
N LEU A 51 24.35 -5.70 8.84
CA LEU A 51 22.97 -6.16 8.61
C LEU A 51 22.03 -5.77 9.77
N CYS A 52 22.53 -5.77 11.01
CA CYS A 52 21.76 -5.35 12.17
C CYS A 52 21.69 -3.81 12.31
N SER A 53 22.65 -3.09 11.71
CA SER A 53 22.66 -1.62 11.59
C SER A 53 21.91 -1.12 10.35
N PHE A 54 21.25 -2.02 9.63
CA PHE A 54 20.52 -1.75 8.39
C PHE A 54 19.19 -1.04 8.71
N GLN A 55 19.34 0.19 9.19
CA GLN A 55 18.32 1.16 9.55
C GLN A 55 17.31 1.39 8.42
N TRP A 56 17.64 1.00 7.19
CA TRP A 56 16.76 1.06 6.03
C TRP A 56 15.54 0.14 6.13
N TRP A 57 15.66 -1.04 6.74
CA TRP A 57 14.48 -1.89 7.00
C TRP A 57 13.55 -1.27 8.04
N VAL A 58 14.10 -0.58 9.05
CA VAL A 58 13.29 0.17 10.02
C VAL A 58 12.55 1.33 9.35
N TYR A 59 13.20 2.07 8.45
CA TYR A 59 12.53 3.12 7.67
C TYR A 59 11.47 2.56 6.71
N LEU A 60 11.71 1.39 6.11
CA LEU A 60 10.75 0.73 5.22
C LEU A 60 9.53 0.23 6.00
N ILE A 61 9.73 -0.40 7.16
CA ILE A 61 8.64 -0.81 8.05
C ILE A 61 7.87 0.41 8.56
N ALA A 62 8.58 1.47 8.98
CA ALA A 62 7.95 2.72 9.41
C ALA A 62 7.10 3.34 8.29
N LEU A 63 7.59 3.34 7.04
CA LEU A 63 6.84 3.84 5.88
C LEU A 63 5.56 3.03 5.64
N ILE A 64 5.63 1.70 5.70
CA ILE A 64 4.45 0.82 5.53
C ILE A 64 3.41 1.10 6.63
N VAL A 65 3.84 1.26 7.88
CA VAL A 65 2.94 1.58 9.01
C VAL A 65 2.29 2.95 8.82
N ILE A 66 3.08 3.97 8.43
CA ILE A 66 2.57 5.33 8.17
C ILE A 66 1.52 5.31 7.05
N VAL A 67 1.81 4.65 5.93
CA VAL A 67 0.88 4.52 4.81
C VAL A 67 -0.40 3.79 5.23
N GLY A 68 -0.28 2.70 6.00
CA GLY A 68 -1.42 1.96 6.53
C GLY A 68 -2.31 2.83 7.44
N VAL A 69 -1.72 3.61 8.33
CA VAL A 69 -2.44 4.55 9.21
C VAL A 69 -3.13 5.65 8.41
N VAL A 70 -2.47 6.24 7.41
CA VAL A 70 -3.06 7.27 6.54
C VAL A 70 -4.25 6.72 5.76
N VAL A 71 -4.11 5.53 5.16
CA VAL A 71 -5.20 4.85 4.44
C VAL A 71 -6.37 4.55 5.39
N LEU A 72 -6.09 4.08 6.60
CA LEU A 72 -7.11 3.82 7.62
C LEU A 72 -7.85 5.11 8.01
N ILE A 73 -7.15 6.20 8.29
CA ILE A 73 -7.75 7.50 8.62
C ILE A 73 -8.62 7.99 7.46
N HIS A 74 -8.12 7.89 6.22
CA HIS A 74 -8.88 8.26 5.02
C HIS A 74 -10.14 7.41 4.87
N PHE A 75 -10.05 6.09 5.11
CA PHE A 75 -11.16 5.16 5.06
C PHE A 75 -12.20 5.43 6.16
N LEU A 76 -11.78 5.73 7.39
CA LEU A 76 -12.66 6.11 8.50
C LEU A 76 -13.38 7.43 8.21
N LYS A 77 -12.67 8.42 7.63
CA LYS A 77 -13.26 9.67 7.16
C LYS A 77 -14.30 9.43 6.06
N HIS A 78 -14.00 8.53 5.12
CA HIS A 78 -14.92 8.15 4.05
C HIS A 78 -16.18 7.43 4.60
N ARG A 79 -16.04 6.54 5.59
CA ARG A 79 -17.16 5.90 6.28
C ARG A 79 -18.05 6.90 7.04
N HIS A 80 -17.46 7.92 7.67
CA HIS A 80 -18.23 8.98 8.33
C HIS A 80 -19.05 9.82 7.35
N SER A 81 -18.56 10.05 6.12
CA SER A 81 -19.30 10.79 5.09
C SER A 81 -20.57 10.04 4.65
N LYS A 82 -20.50 8.71 4.51
CA LYS A 82 -21.69 7.89 4.19
C LYS A 82 -22.74 7.90 5.32
N LYS A 83 -22.34 7.92 6.59
CA LYS A 83 -23.29 8.03 7.72
C LYS A 83 -24.05 9.36 7.71
N LYS A 84 -23.38 10.49 7.42
CA LYS A 84 -24.05 11.80 7.42
C LYS A 84 -25.04 11.99 6.28
N TYR A 85 -24.79 11.38 5.12
CA TYR A 85 -25.75 11.37 4.01
C TYR A 85 -27.00 10.53 4.34
N ASN A 86 -26.81 9.37 4.99
CA ASN A 86 -27.93 8.49 5.36
C ASN A 86 -28.77 8.97 6.55
N THR A 87 -28.23 9.80 7.47
CA THR A 87 -28.99 10.31 8.63
C THR A 87 -29.73 11.64 8.36
N LYS A 88 -29.45 12.32 7.24
CA LYS A 88 -30.19 13.52 6.81
C LYS A 88 -31.34 13.20 5.84
N ALA A 89 -31.55 11.93 5.51
CA ALA A 89 -32.80 11.45 4.93
C ALA A 89 -33.74 11.01 6.06
N LYS A 90 -34.84 11.73 6.22
CA LYS A 90 -36.01 11.33 7.02
C LYS A 90 -37.24 12.01 6.38
N PRO A 91 -38.47 11.49 6.45
CA PRO A 91 -39.00 10.11 6.43
C PRO A 91 -40.17 9.95 5.44
N SER A 92 -40.46 8.72 4.99
CA SER A 92 -41.77 8.07 5.20
C SER A 92 -41.86 6.77 4.39
N ASP A 93 -42.09 5.70 5.14
CA ASP A 93 -42.79 4.47 4.75
C ASP A 93 -42.01 3.42 3.97
N GLU A 94 -41.46 2.48 4.76
CA GLU A 94 -41.26 1.10 4.38
C GLU A 94 -42.64 0.46 4.10
N ALA A 95 -43.22 0.78 2.95
CA ALA A 95 -44.23 -0.04 2.29
C ALA A 95 -43.76 -0.25 0.85
N LYS A 96 -43.53 -1.52 0.52
CA LYS A 96 -43.15 -2.04 -0.80
C LYS A 96 -43.73 -1.22 -1.95
N VAL A 97 -42.89 -0.69 -2.83
CA VAL A 97 -43.27 -0.41 -4.22
C VAL A 97 -42.12 -0.82 -5.12
N GLU A 98 -42.38 -1.85 -5.94
CA GLU A 98 -41.59 -2.24 -7.10
C GLU A 98 -41.37 -1.03 -8.02
N VAL A 99 -40.11 -0.85 -8.41
CA VAL A 99 -39.70 0.22 -9.32
C VAL A 99 -40.05 -0.22 -10.74
N ASP A 100 -41.32 -0.09 -11.10
CA ASP A 100 -41.74 -0.13 -12.50
C ASP A 100 -41.87 1.29 -13.02
N ALA A 101 -40.90 1.63 -13.87
CA ALA A 101 -40.97 2.57 -14.97
C ALA A 101 -42.10 3.61 -14.94
N VAL A 102 -41.88 4.74 -14.26
CA VAL A 102 -42.54 5.99 -14.64
C VAL A 102 -41.55 6.83 -15.42
N GLU A 103 -41.57 6.55 -16.71
CA GLU A 103 -41.13 7.38 -17.82
C GLU A 103 -41.51 8.85 -17.56
N THR A 104 -40.59 9.62 -16.97
CA THR A 104 -40.72 11.07 -16.98
C THR A 104 -40.24 11.51 -18.36
N LYS A 105 -41.19 11.69 -19.28
CA LYS A 105 -41.02 12.48 -20.51
C LYS A 105 -40.25 13.75 -20.15
N THR A 106 -38.95 13.70 -20.36
CA THR A 106 -38.07 14.85 -20.34
C THR A 106 -37.84 15.19 -21.79
N ASP A 107 -38.68 16.08 -22.30
CA ASP A 107 -38.23 16.96 -23.36
C ASP A 107 -36.90 17.54 -22.86
N ARG A 108 -35.82 17.13 -23.51
CA ARG A 108 -34.43 17.30 -23.05
C ARG A 108 -34.01 18.75 -23.21
N ASP A 109 -34.66 19.63 -22.47
CA ASP A 109 -34.33 21.05 -22.44
C ASP A 109 -33.05 21.23 -21.65
N HIS A 110 -31.96 21.31 -22.41
CA HIS A 110 -30.67 21.71 -21.88
C HIS A 110 -30.75 23.18 -21.49
N CYS A 111 -30.12 23.52 -20.37
CA CYS A 111 -30.03 24.91 -19.96
C CYS A 111 -29.15 25.69 -20.96
N PRO A 112 -29.62 26.84 -21.49
CA PRO A 112 -28.83 27.64 -22.43
C PRO A 112 -27.61 28.33 -21.79
N ARG A 113 -27.48 28.30 -20.45
CA ARG A 113 -26.34 28.89 -19.73
C ARG A 113 -25.27 27.88 -19.36
N CYS A 114 -25.69 26.75 -18.78
CA CYS A 114 -24.79 25.73 -18.23
C CYS A 114 -24.62 24.53 -19.18
N GLY A 115 -25.50 24.35 -20.16
CA GLY A 115 -25.63 23.11 -20.92
C GLY A 115 -26.15 21.92 -20.10
N GLY A 116 -26.31 22.08 -18.78
CA GLY A 116 -26.81 21.05 -17.87
C GLY A 116 -28.31 20.81 -18.02
N LEU A 117 -28.76 19.69 -17.49
CA LEU A 117 -30.15 19.26 -17.59
C LEU A 117 -31.06 20.11 -16.70
N LEU A 118 -32.27 20.39 -17.20
CA LEU A 118 -33.34 20.97 -16.40
C LEU A 118 -34.07 19.86 -15.65
N VAL A 119 -34.07 19.95 -14.32
CA VAL A 119 -34.77 19.02 -13.44
C VAL A 119 -35.98 19.71 -12.81
N LYS A 120 -37.09 18.98 -12.67
CA LYS A 120 -38.28 19.47 -11.97
C LYS A 120 -37.98 19.58 -10.47
N ARG A 121 -38.19 20.75 -9.90
CA ARG A 121 -38.01 21.08 -8.48
C ARG A 121 -39.32 21.66 -7.94
N HIS A 122 -39.65 21.33 -6.70
CA HIS A 122 -40.81 21.88 -6.02
C HIS A 122 -40.39 23.08 -5.17
N GLY A 123 -41.09 24.21 -5.32
CA GLY A 123 -40.89 25.42 -4.53
C GLY A 123 -42.18 25.90 -3.88
N PRO A 124 -42.11 26.93 -3.02
CA PRO A 124 -43.29 27.47 -2.32
C PRO A 124 -44.35 28.07 -3.26
N TYR A 125 -43.96 28.41 -4.50
CA TYR A 125 -44.84 28.98 -5.52
C TYR A 125 -45.28 27.95 -6.58
N GLY A 126 -45.05 26.66 -6.32
CA GLY A 126 -45.34 25.56 -7.24
C GLY A 126 -44.10 24.93 -7.86
N ASP A 127 -44.33 23.99 -8.78
CA ASP A 127 -43.27 23.27 -9.47
C ASP A 127 -42.60 24.12 -10.55
N PHE A 128 -41.28 24.02 -10.66
CA PHE A 128 -40.48 24.71 -11.67
C PHE A 128 -39.33 23.83 -12.17
N TYR A 129 -38.82 24.08 -13.38
CA TYR A 129 -37.59 23.47 -13.86
C TYR A 129 -36.39 24.32 -13.45
N GLY A 130 -35.33 23.71 -12.90
CA GLY A 130 -34.05 24.37 -12.57
C GLY A 130 -32.84 23.62 -13.11
N CYS A 131 -31.73 24.31 -13.41
CA CYS A 131 -30.47 23.65 -13.83
C CYS A 131 -29.98 22.73 -12.69
N GLU A 132 -29.62 21.49 -13.04
CA GLU A 132 -29.06 20.51 -12.11
C GLU A 132 -27.75 20.98 -11.45
N ASN A 133 -26.99 21.83 -12.14
CA ASN A 133 -25.70 22.34 -11.68
C ASN A 133 -25.81 23.49 -10.65
N TYR A 134 -27.00 23.76 -10.09
CA TYR A 134 -27.11 24.69 -8.97
C TYR A 134 -26.94 23.95 -7.62
N PRO A 135 -26.04 24.36 -6.70
CA PRO A 135 -25.17 25.56 -6.70
C PRO A 135 -23.77 25.35 -7.32
N VAL A 136 -23.44 24.13 -7.74
CA VAL A 136 -22.07 23.71 -8.13
C VAL A 136 -21.43 24.61 -9.19
N SER A 137 -22.17 25.01 -10.24
CA SER A 137 -21.70 25.90 -11.31
C SER A 137 -22.29 27.32 -11.22
N ASN A 138 -22.93 27.67 -10.10
CA ASN A 138 -23.67 28.93 -9.89
C ASN A 138 -24.70 29.25 -11.00
N CYS A 139 -25.25 28.25 -11.68
CA CYS A 139 -26.25 28.45 -12.73
C CYS A 139 -27.64 28.63 -12.11
N ARG A 140 -28.16 29.87 -12.13
CA ARG A 140 -29.48 30.23 -11.56
C ARG A 140 -30.62 30.23 -12.58
N TYR A 141 -30.49 29.45 -13.66
CA TYR A 141 -31.53 29.38 -14.67
C TYR A 141 -32.73 28.56 -14.18
N THR A 142 -33.92 29.14 -14.25
CA THR A 142 -35.20 28.49 -13.93
C THR A 142 -36.22 28.74 -15.03
N ARG A 143 -37.14 27.80 -15.21
CA ARG A 143 -38.25 27.88 -16.17
C ARG A 143 -39.53 27.39 -15.52
N ARG A 144 -40.66 28.02 -15.85
CA ARG A 144 -41.98 27.53 -15.40
C ARG A 144 -42.41 26.32 -16.21
N ILE A 145 -43.09 25.40 -15.53
CA ILE A 145 -43.78 24.28 -16.17
C ILE A 145 -45.02 24.86 -16.84
N LYS A 146 -45.23 24.52 -18.12
CA LYS A 146 -46.32 25.03 -18.94
C LYS A 146 -47.54 24.12 -18.84
#